data_AF-A0AA35T8D2-F1
#
_entry.id   AF-A0AA35T8D2-F1
#
_cell.length_a   1.000
_cell.length_b   1.000
_cell.length_c   1.000
_cell.angle_alpha   90.00
_cell.angle_beta   90.00
_cell.angle_gamma   90.00
#
_symmetry.space_group_name_H-M   'P 1'
#
loop_
_entity.id
_entity.type
_entity.pdbx_description
1 polymer ?
#
loop_
_entity_poly.entity_id
_entity_poly.type
_entity_poly.pdbx_seq_one_letter_code
_entity_poly.pdbx_strand_id
1 'polypeptide(L)'
;MCVVFSVTGVGVLLILARSVAQALTDPDLVTNKENPEGATGSDIQKFNKVWQCYGSGSAPFYLDLVIFVYLGLLQVVGIILAFQTRKVKIPILNDSKSVTALIYISSIVLVVIVLISFILNEYVNVRAVMFYGGIILLATIFLALIFIPKVISLHRDPAGNEIFSDIDDPSKRAEKCEIKGNHNNIAVGLAELTDSEMVPSG
;
A
#
# COMPACT_ATOMS: atom_id res chain seq x y z
N MET A 1 8.40 17.83 -4.86
CA MET A 1 9.57 17.12 -4.29
C MET A 1 9.79 17.45 -2.82
N CYS A 2 9.93 18.73 -2.43
CA CYS A 2 10.13 19.12 -1.02
C CYS A 2 9.05 18.59 -0.06
N VAL A 3 7.77 18.63 -0.45
CA VAL A 3 6.67 18.10 0.37
C VAL A 3 6.81 16.59 0.62
N VAL A 4 7.21 15.82 -0.39
CA VAL A 4 7.39 14.37 -0.25
C VAL A 4 8.55 14.07 0.70
N PHE A 5 9.69 14.76 0.56
CA PHE A 5 10.81 14.57 1.49
C PHE A 5 10.48 15.00 2.92
N SER A 6 9.74 16.10 3.08
CA SER A 6 9.28 16.56 4.39
C SER A 6 8.34 15.54 5.04
N VAL A 7 7.34 15.05 4.32
CA VAL A 7 6.40 14.05 4.82
C VAL A 7 7.14 12.76 5.18
N THR A 8 7.89 12.17 4.24
CA THR A 8 8.62 10.92 4.50
C THR A 8 9.63 11.08 5.64
N GLY A 9 10.31 12.23 5.72
CA GLY A 9 11.27 12.54 6.79
C GLY A 9 10.62 12.57 8.17
N VAL A 10 9.45 13.21 8.31
CA VAL A 10 8.67 13.20 9.56
C VAL A 10 8.27 11.78 9.94
N GLY A 11 7.80 10.97 8.98
CA GLY A 11 7.44 9.57 9.22
C GLY A 11 8.61 8.74 9.75
N VAL A 12 9.79 8.86 9.12
CA VAL A 12 11.01 8.17 9.56
C VAL A 12 11.42 8.64 10.96
N LEU A 13 11.37 9.95 11.24
CA LEU A 13 11.72 10.50 12.54
C LEU A 13 10.81 9.93 13.66
N LEU A 14 9.50 9.85 13.43
CA LEU A 14 8.56 9.28 14.40
C LEU A 14 8.85 7.79 14.66
N ILE A 15 9.15 7.01 13.62
CA ILE A 15 9.50 5.59 13.74
C ILE A 15 10.78 5.41 14.56
N LEU A 16 11.81 6.23 14.31
CA LEU A 16 13.05 6.20 15.07
C LEU A 16 12.82 6.60 16.53
N ALA A 17 12.03 7.64 16.79
CA ALA A 17 11.70 8.08 18.14
C ALA A 17 11.00 6.97 18.95
N ARG A 18 10.03 6.28 18.33
CA ARG A 18 9.39 5.09 18.94
C ARG A 18 10.40 3.98 19.21
N SER A 19 11.26 3.69 18.25
CA SER A 19 12.25 2.60 18.37
C SER A 19 13.23 2.90 19.51
N VAL A 20 13.68 4.15 19.65
CA VAL A 20 14.52 4.61 20.76
C VAL A 20 13.77 4.56 22.08
N ALA A 21 12.54 5.07 22.14
CA ALA A 21 11.72 5.03 23.35
C ALA A 21 11.53 3.59 23.87
N GLN A 22 11.33 2.64 22.95
CA GLN A 22 11.23 1.23 23.28
C GLN A 22 12.57 0.63 23.72
N ALA A 23 13.68 1.01 23.10
CA ALA A 23 15.01 0.55 23.51
C ALA A 23 15.44 1.05 24.90
N LEU A 24 14.87 2.16 25.36
CA LEU A 24 15.12 2.73 26.70
C LEU A 24 14.18 2.16 27.78
N THR A 25 13.12 1.44 27.40
CA THR A 25 12.14 0.88 28.34
C THR A 25 12.52 -0.55 28.70
N ASP A 26 12.49 -0.88 29.99
CA ASP A 26 12.75 -2.24 30.45
C ASP A 26 11.67 -3.21 29.92
N PRO A 27 12.06 -4.47 29.57
CA PRO A 27 11.11 -5.47 29.13
C PRO A 27 10.20 -5.91 30.28
N ASP A 28 8.92 -6.14 29.97
CA ASP A 28 7.92 -6.56 30.96
C ASP A 28 7.80 -8.10 31.00
N LEU A 29 7.57 -8.66 32.19
CA LEU A 29 7.26 -10.09 32.35
C LEU A 29 5.76 -10.31 32.24
N VAL A 30 5.33 -10.85 31.10
CA VAL A 30 3.92 -11.17 30.86
C VAL A 30 3.69 -12.67 30.99
N THR A 31 2.57 -13.06 31.60
CA THR A 31 2.20 -14.47 31.74
C THR A 31 1.73 -15.02 30.39
N ASN A 32 2.25 -16.17 30.00
CA ASN A 32 1.93 -16.79 28.72
C ASN A 32 0.59 -17.55 28.80
N LYS A 33 -0.44 -17.06 28.10
CA LYS A 33 -1.76 -17.74 28.02
C LYS A 33 -1.80 -18.90 27.01
N GLU A 34 -0.81 -19.03 26.14
CA GLU A 34 -0.74 -20.09 25.12
C GLU A 34 -0.30 -21.43 25.70
N ASN A 35 0.57 -21.40 26.71
CA ASN A 35 1.00 -22.55 27.48
C ASN A 35 0.54 -22.39 28.94
N PRO A 36 -0.75 -22.65 29.22
CA PRO A 36 -1.28 -22.54 30.55
C PRO A 36 -0.55 -23.50 31.50
N GLU A 37 -0.46 -23.06 32.75
CA GLU A 37 0.17 -23.76 33.85
C GLU A 37 -0.26 -25.24 33.95
N GLY A 38 0.72 -26.15 34.02
CA GLY A 38 0.51 -27.55 34.30
C GLY A 38 0.93 -27.87 35.73
N ALA A 39 0.05 -28.51 36.51
CA ALA A 39 0.36 -28.94 37.86
C ALA A 39 1.53 -29.96 37.85
N THR A 40 2.66 -29.59 38.42
CA THR A 40 3.76 -30.53 38.72
C THR A 40 3.72 -30.85 40.20
N GLY A 41 3.13 -31.99 40.55
CA GLY A 41 3.00 -32.43 41.95
C GLY A 41 1.97 -31.61 42.73
N SER A 42 1.48 -32.18 43.83
CA SER A 42 0.29 -31.74 44.56
C SER A 42 0.38 -30.38 45.27
N ASP A 43 1.40 -29.54 45.03
CA ASP A 43 1.56 -28.28 45.78
C ASP A 43 2.38 -27.16 45.09
N ILE A 44 2.75 -27.28 43.80
CA ILE A 44 3.56 -26.24 43.12
C ILE A 44 2.85 -25.75 41.84
N GLN A 45 2.46 -24.48 41.86
CA GLN A 45 1.98 -23.73 40.71
C GLN A 45 3.18 -23.18 39.91
N LYS A 46 3.32 -23.62 38.65
CA LYS A 46 4.30 -23.12 37.66
C LYS A 46 3.66 -22.15 36.64
N PHE A 47 3.91 -20.85 36.81
CA PHE A 47 3.55 -19.84 35.82
C PHE A 47 4.60 -19.74 34.71
N ASN A 48 4.22 -20.04 33.47
CA ASN A 48 5.05 -19.74 32.30
C ASN A 48 4.99 -18.23 32.01
N LYS A 49 6.14 -17.56 32.05
CA LYS A 49 6.26 -16.14 31.75
C LYS A 49 7.15 -15.92 30.54
N VAL A 50 6.84 -14.90 29.75
CA VAL A 50 7.63 -14.46 28.60
C VAL A 50 8.05 -13.01 28.78
N TRP A 51 9.22 -12.68 28.24
CA TRP A 51 9.69 -11.30 28.17
C TRP A 51 9.05 -10.59 26.99
N GLN A 52 8.41 -9.45 27.25
CA GLN A 52 7.80 -8.63 26.22
C GLN A 52 8.42 -7.24 26.23
N CYS A 53 9.07 -6.87 25.13
CA CYS A 53 9.64 -5.52 24.95
C CYS A 53 8.59 -4.47 24.58
N TYR A 54 7.30 -4.81 24.66
CA TYR A 54 6.19 -3.90 24.43
C TYR A 54 5.67 -3.48 25.80
N GLY A 55 6.40 -2.56 26.43
CA GLY A 55 6.15 -2.17 27.82
C GLY A 55 4.77 -1.54 28.00
N SER A 56 4.13 -1.81 29.15
CA SER A 56 2.87 -1.18 29.58
C SER A 56 3.01 0.32 29.95
N GLY A 57 4.11 0.96 29.53
CA GLY A 57 4.33 2.39 29.73
C GLY A 57 3.37 3.22 28.88
N SER A 58 2.90 4.33 29.43
CA SER A 58 2.00 5.24 28.71
C SER A 58 2.72 5.91 27.52
N ALA A 59 4.01 6.22 27.65
CA ALA A 59 4.80 6.90 26.61
C ALA A 59 4.92 6.13 25.27
N PRO A 60 5.38 4.85 25.23
CA PRO A 60 5.44 4.10 23.97
C PRO A 60 4.05 3.88 23.36
N PHE A 61 3.01 3.73 24.18
CA PHE A 61 1.63 3.61 23.71
C PHE A 61 1.13 4.86 22.96
N TYR A 62 1.38 6.06 23.50
CA TYR A 62 0.98 7.30 22.83
C TYR A 62 1.72 7.51 21.50
N LEU A 63 3.01 7.18 21.45
CA LEU A 63 3.79 7.26 20.20
C LEU A 63 3.27 6.28 19.14
N ASP A 64 2.93 5.06 19.53
CA ASP A 64 2.34 4.07 18.62
C ASP A 64 0.98 4.53 18.09
N LEU A 65 0.14 5.13 18.92
CA LEU A 65 -1.13 5.71 18.48
C LEU A 65 -0.91 6.81 17.43
N VAL A 66 0.02 7.74 17.68
CA VAL A 66 0.34 8.84 16.76
C VAL A 66 0.86 8.31 15.42
N ILE A 67 1.77 7.33 15.45
CA ILE A 67 2.33 6.71 14.25
C ILE A 67 1.23 5.97 13.47
N PHE A 68 0.37 5.22 14.15
CA PHE A 68 -0.70 4.48 13.50
C PHE A 68 -1.69 5.41 12.79
N VAL A 69 -2.07 6.52 13.43
CA VAL A 69 -2.92 7.55 12.81
C VAL A 69 -2.20 8.20 11.62
N TYR A 70 -0.93 8.58 11.78
CA TYR A 70 -0.14 9.20 10.72
C TYR A 70 -0.01 8.29 9.48
N LEU A 71 0.39 7.03 9.67
CA LEU A 71 0.53 6.05 8.58
C LEU A 71 -0.82 5.71 7.95
N GLY A 72 -1.88 5.60 8.75
CA GLY A 72 -3.25 5.38 8.26
C GLY A 72 -3.75 6.53 7.38
N LEU A 73 -3.53 7.78 7.80
CA LEU A 73 -3.89 8.96 7.00
C LEU A 73 -3.09 9.01 5.70
N LEU A 74 -1.79 8.72 5.74
CA LEU A 74 -0.97 8.62 4.52
C LEU A 74 -1.49 7.53 3.57
N GLN A 75 -1.92 6.39 4.11
CA GLN A 75 -2.49 5.31 3.31
C GLN A 75 -3.81 5.75 2.65
N VAL A 76 -4.68 6.45 3.36
CA VAL A 76 -5.93 7.01 2.80
C VAL A 76 -5.64 8.03 1.69
N VAL A 77 -4.68 8.94 1.91
CA VAL A 77 -4.22 9.87 0.87
C VAL A 77 -3.69 9.10 -0.35
N GLY A 78 -2.91 8.04 -0.13
CA GLY A 78 -2.42 7.16 -1.20
C GLY A 78 -3.55 6.53 -2.01
N ILE A 79 -4.63 6.09 -1.35
CA ILE A 79 -5.82 5.54 -2.01
C ILE A 79 -6.55 6.63 -2.82
N ILE A 80 -6.74 7.83 -2.26
CA ILE A 80 -7.37 8.95 -2.97
C ILE A 80 -6.56 9.32 -4.21
N LEU A 81 -5.24 9.40 -4.09
CA LEU A 81 -4.34 9.63 -5.22
C LEU A 81 -4.48 8.52 -6.27
N ALA A 82 -4.53 7.26 -5.85
CA ALA A 82 -4.76 6.11 -6.72
C ALA A 82 -6.14 6.13 -7.43
N PHE A 83 -7.17 6.67 -6.79
CA PHE A 83 -8.48 6.87 -7.43
C PHE A 83 -8.45 8.00 -8.46
N GLN A 84 -7.76 9.10 -8.17
CA GLN A 84 -7.63 10.21 -9.10
C GLN A 84 -6.79 9.84 -10.32
N THR A 85 -5.71 9.08 -10.16
CA THR A 85 -4.90 8.59 -11.29
C THR A 85 -5.68 7.66 -12.22
N ARG A 86 -6.69 6.93 -11.72
CA ARG A 86 -7.55 6.07 -12.56
C ARG A 86 -8.48 6.85 -13.49
N LYS A 87 -8.88 8.08 -13.13
CA LYS A 87 -9.78 8.92 -13.94
C LYS A 87 -9.11 9.49 -15.20
N VAL A 88 -7.79 9.53 -15.25
CA VAL A 88 -7.02 10.08 -16.38
C VAL A 88 -6.31 8.94 -17.13
N LYS A 89 -7.05 8.25 -18.01
CA LYS A 89 -6.49 7.16 -18.83
C LYS A 89 -5.68 7.74 -20.00
N ILE A 90 -4.41 8.08 -19.78
CA ILE A 90 -3.47 8.32 -20.88
C ILE A 90 -2.76 6.99 -21.22
N PRO A 91 -2.95 6.42 -22.43
CA PRO A 91 -2.43 5.11 -22.84
C PRO A 91 -0.90 5.05 -23.04
N ILE A 92 -0.17 6.06 -22.56
CA ILE A 92 1.29 6.21 -22.71
C ILE A 92 2.02 5.95 -21.38
N LEU A 93 1.32 5.88 -20.22
CA LEU A 93 1.95 5.70 -18.90
C LEU A 93 1.45 4.44 -18.18
N ASN A 94 1.69 3.27 -18.78
CA ASN A 94 1.33 1.96 -18.22
C ASN A 94 1.98 1.67 -16.84
N ASP A 95 3.07 2.36 -16.49
CA ASP A 95 3.73 2.24 -15.19
C ASP A 95 2.85 2.66 -14.01
N SER A 96 1.98 3.66 -14.24
CA SER A 96 1.07 4.17 -13.20
C SER A 96 0.01 3.14 -12.77
N LYS A 97 -0.37 2.21 -13.65
CA LYS A 97 -1.36 1.16 -13.35
C LYS A 97 -0.82 0.17 -12.33
N SER A 98 0.44 -0.24 -12.46
CA SER A 98 1.09 -1.17 -11.53
C SER A 98 1.23 -0.55 -10.14
N VAL A 99 1.64 0.73 -10.07
CA VAL A 99 1.73 1.48 -8.80
C VAL A 99 0.36 1.63 -8.15
N THR A 100 -0.67 1.93 -8.93
CA THR A 100 -2.04 2.08 -8.43
C THR A 100 -2.60 0.75 -7.92
N ALA A 101 -2.41 -0.35 -8.67
CA ALA A 101 -2.87 -1.70 -8.26
C ALA A 101 -2.24 -2.16 -6.94
N LEU A 102 -0.96 -1.85 -6.76
CA LEU A 102 -0.20 -2.17 -5.56
C LEU A 102 -0.75 -1.50 -4.31
N ILE A 103 -1.08 -0.20 -4.40
CA ILE A 103 -1.64 0.57 -3.27
C ILE A 103 -2.96 -0.05 -2.78
N TYR A 104 -3.81 -0.52 -3.70
CA TYR A 104 -5.07 -1.20 -3.33
C TYR A 104 -4.84 -2.53 -2.63
N ILE A 105 -3.99 -3.40 -3.20
CA ILE A 105 -3.72 -4.73 -2.64
C ILE A 105 -3.09 -4.58 -1.25
N SER A 106 -2.12 -3.67 -1.11
CA SER A 106 -1.50 -3.37 0.17
C SER A 106 -2.50 -2.93 1.24
N SER A 107 -3.40 -2.00 0.88
CA SER A 107 -4.38 -1.48 1.82
C SER A 107 -5.25 -2.57 2.42
N ILE A 108 -5.70 -3.52 1.59
CA ILE A 108 -6.56 -4.62 2.05
C ILE A 108 -5.78 -5.55 2.98
N VAL A 109 -4.56 -5.93 2.60
CA VAL A 109 -3.72 -6.83 3.39
C VAL A 109 -3.35 -6.22 4.74
N LEU A 110 -3.02 -4.93 4.79
CA LEU A 110 -2.71 -4.22 6.05
C LEU A 110 -3.90 -4.22 7.01
N VAL A 111 -5.13 -3.95 6.52
CA VAL A 111 -6.34 -4.00 7.36
C VAL A 111 -6.55 -5.41 7.93
N VAL A 112 -6.37 -6.45 7.11
CA VAL A 112 -6.49 -7.85 7.56
C VAL A 112 -5.45 -8.19 8.63
N ILE A 113 -4.18 -7.80 8.44
CA ILE A 113 -3.10 -8.05 9.42
C ILE A 113 -3.41 -7.38 10.76
N VAL A 114 -3.91 -6.14 10.76
CA VAL A 114 -4.28 -5.42 11.99
C VAL A 114 -5.44 -6.11 12.70
N LEU A 115 -6.49 -6.51 11.97
CA LEU A 115 -7.64 -7.20 12.55
C LEU A 115 -7.24 -8.54 13.18
N ILE A 116 -6.45 -9.35 12.48
CA ILE A 116 -5.92 -10.61 13.01
C ILE A 116 -5.07 -10.34 14.26
N SER A 117 -4.21 -9.33 14.22
CA SER A 117 -3.34 -8.99 15.36
C SER A 117 -4.13 -8.55 16.60
N PHE A 118 -5.29 -7.91 16.40
CA PHE A 118 -6.21 -7.56 17.48
C PHE A 118 -6.96 -8.77 18.05
N ILE A 119 -7.43 -9.67 17.18
CA ILE A 119 -8.13 -10.90 17.61
C ILE A 119 -7.18 -11.81 18.42
N LEU A 120 -5.91 -11.91 18.02
CA LEU A 120 -4.89 -12.66 18.76
C LEU A 120 -4.26 -11.84 19.92
N ASN A 121 -5.07 -10.95 20.51
CA ASN A 121 -4.93 -10.21 21.78
C ASN A 121 -4.21 -10.98 22.91
N GLU A 122 -4.45 -12.28 22.96
CA GLU A 122 -4.13 -13.10 24.12
C GLU A 122 -2.98 -14.08 23.89
N TYR A 123 -2.67 -14.39 22.63
CA TYR A 123 -1.67 -15.39 22.25
C TYR A 123 -0.44 -14.70 21.65
N VAL A 124 0.52 -14.38 22.51
CA VAL A 124 1.71 -13.59 22.17
C VAL A 124 2.56 -14.20 21.05
N ASN A 125 2.85 -15.52 21.06
CA ASN A 125 3.68 -16.11 20.02
C ASN A 125 2.92 -16.23 18.70
N VAL A 126 1.67 -16.69 18.75
CA VAL A 126 0.82 -16.81 17.56
C VAL A 126 0.62 -15.44 16.90
N ARG A 127 0.37 -14.39 17.70
CA ARG A 127 0.28 -13.03 17.17
C ARG A 127 1.57 -12.61 16.49
N ALA A 128 2.73 -12.83 17.12
CA ALA A 128 4.02 -12.46 16.55
C ALA A 128 4.22 -13.16 15.19
N VAL A 129 4.00 -14.48 15.12
CA VAL A 129 4.12 -15.26 13.88
C VAL A 129 3.19 -14.72 12.80
N MET A 130 1.92 -14.46 13.12
CA MET A 130 0.94 -13.94 12.16
C MET A 130 1.30 -12.53 11.69
N PHE A 131 1.78 -11.66 12.58
CA PHE A 131 2.17 -10.29 12.25
C PHE A 131 3.41 -10.25 11.36
N TYR A 132 4.52 -10.86 11.80
CA TYR A 132 5.77 -10.89 11.02
C TYR A 132 5.63 -11.69 9.73
N GLY A 133 4.93 -12.82 9.77
CA GLY A 133 4.61 -13.61 8.58
C GLY A 133 3.76 -12.82 7.58
N GLY A 134 2.74 -12.10 8.07
CA GLY A 134 1.92 -11.21 7.24
C GLY A 134 2.72 -10.09 6.57
N ILE A 135 3.66 -9.47 7.29
CA ILE A 135 4.55 -8.43 6.73
C ILE A 135 5.46 -9.01 5.65
N ILE A 136 6.04 -10.19 5.87
CA ILE A 136 6.91 -10.86 4.88
C ILE A 136 6.10 -11.19 3.62
N LEU A 137 4.93 -11.81 3.77
CA LEU A 137 4.03 -12.13 2.65
C LEU A 137 3.64 -10.87 1.87
N LEU A 138 3.30 -9.80 2.58
CA LEU A 138 2.99 -8.50 1.99
C LEU A 138 4.18 -8.00 1.17
N ALA A 139 5.38 -7.95 1.77
CA ALA A 139 6.61 -7.52 1.09
C ALA A 139 6.90 -8.38 -0.16
N THR A 140 6.70 -9.70 -0.11
CA THR A 140 6.87 -10.58 -1.26
C THR A 140 5.89 -10.25 -2.38
N ILE A 141 4.61 -10.05 -2.07
CA ILE A 141 3.58 -9.63 -3.06
C ILE A 141 3.96 -8.28 -3.68
N PHE A 142 4.44 -7.35 -2.85
CA PHE A 142 4.88 -6.03 -3.29
C PHE A 142 6.03 -6.07 -4.28
N LEU A 143 7.10 -6.78 -3.92
CA LEU A 143 8.26 -6.96 -4.77
C LEU A 143 7.86 -7.69 -6.06
N ALA A 144 7.07 -8.76 -5.96
CA ALA A 144 6.57 -9.48 -7.13
C ALA A 144 5.81 -8.54 -8.09
N LEU A 145 4.87 -7.72 -7.60
CA LEU A 145 4.11 -6.80 -8.45
C LEU A 145 4.96 -5.69 -9.09
N ILE A 146 6.06 -5.28 -8.45
CA ILE A 146 6.99 -4.30 -9.03
C ILE A 146 7.92 -4.96 -10.07
N PHE A 147 8.38 -6.18 -9.82
CA PHE A 147 9.35 -6.88 -10.67
C PHE A 147 8.70 -7.62 -11.85
N ILE A 148 7.53 -8.24 -11.67
CA ILE A 148 6.81 -8.96 -12.74
C ILE A 148 6.65 -8.14 -14.03
N PRO A 149 6.14 -6.88 -14.03
CA PRO A 149 5.97 -6.12 -15.27
C PRO A 149 7.32 -5.83 -15.94
N LYS A 150 8.38 -5.61 -15.17
CA LYS A 150 9.73 -5.38 -15.71
C LYS A 150 10.33 -6.64 -16.32
N VAL A 151 10.18 -7.78 -15.65
CA VAL A 151 10.68 -9.08 -16.12
C VAL A 151 9.95 -9.52 -17.40
N ILE A 152 8.63 -9.32 -17.48
CA ILE A 152 7.86 -9.64 -18.70
C ILE A 152 8.31 -8.79 -19.88
N SER A 153 8.50 -7.48 -19.68
CA SER A 153 8.99 -6.60 -20.75
C SER A 153 10.41 -6.98 -21.21
N LEU A 154 11.31 -7.29 -20.26
CA LEU A 154 12.68 -7.71 -20.59
C LEU A 154 12.74 -9.08 -21.29
N HIS A 155 11.86 -10.01 -20.91
CA HIS A 155 11.82 -11.33 -21.54
C HIS A 155 11.23 -11.29 -22.95
N ARG A 156 10.29 -10.36 -23.21
CA ARG A 156 9.72 -10.15 -24.54
C ARG A 156 10.69 -9.47 -25.50
N ASP A 157 11.48 -8.51 -25.01
CA ASP A 157 12.49 -7.79 -25.81
C ASP A 157 13.86 -7.80 -25.15
N PRO A 158 14.65 -8.88 -25.32
CA PRO A 158 15.99 -8.99 -24.73
C PRO A 158 17.01 -7.99 -25.33
N ALA A 159 16.70 -7.37 -26.47
CA ALA A 159 17.59 -6.43 -27.18
C ALA A 159 17.09 -4.96 -27.20
N GLY A 160 15.88 -4.67 -26.70
CA GLY A 160 15.35 -3.29 -26.57
C GLY A 160 14.88 -2.61 -27.86
N ASN A 161 14.65 -3.38 -28.93
CA ASN A 161 14.45 -2.88 -30.29
C ASN A 161 13.10 -2.19 -30.49
N GLU A 162 12.06 -2.65 -29.80
CA GLU A 162 10.68 -2.20 -29.99
C GLU A 162 10.47 -0.75 -29.50
N ILE A 163 11.19 -0.30 -28.46
CA ILE A 163 11.11 1.09 -27.94
C ILE A 163 11.67 2.09 -28.96
N PHE A 164 12.71 1.72 -29.72
CA PHE A 164 13.32 2.57 -30.73
C PHE A 164 12.53 2.54 -32.05
N SER A 165 11.94 1.39 -32.40
CA SER A 165 11.10 1.25 -33.61
C SER A 165 9.79 2.05 -33.56
N ASP A 166 9.21 2.28 -32.38
CA ASP A 166 7.97 3.07 -32.20
C ASP A 166 8.22 4.59 -32.29
N ILE A 167 9.49 5.03 -32.18
CA ILE A 167 9.91 6.43 -32.37
C ILE A 167 10.22 6.72 -33.84
N ASP A 168 10.78 5.75 -34.56
CA ASP A 168 11.19 5.89 -35.96
C ASP A 168 10.09 5.57 -37.00
N ASP A 169 8.95 5.01 -36.59
CA ASP A 169 7.81 4.72 -37.50
C ASP A 169 6.69 5.79 -37.40
N PRO A 170 6.62 6.75 -38.33
CA PRO A 170 5.57 7.78 -38.35
C PRO A 170 4.16 7.23 -38.61
N SER A 171 4.03 6.00 -39.15
CA SER A 171 2.73 5.37 -39.46
C SER A 171 1.97 4.95 -38.18
N LYS A 172 2.68 4.34 -37.23
CA LYS A 172 2.10 3.91 -35.94
C LYS A 172 1.79 5.08 -35.01
N ARG A 173 2.56 6.17 -35.12
CA ARG A 173 2.29 7.42 -34.39
C ARG A 173 1.00 8.10 -34.89
N ALA A 174 0.75 8.08 -36.19
CA ALA A 174 -0.46 8.63 -36.80
C ALA A 174 -1.71 7.85 -36.35
N GLU A 175 -1.68 6.52 -36.41
CA GLU A 175 -2.80 5.66 -35.98
C GLU A 175 -3.13 5.84 -34.49
N LYS A 176 -2.12 5.98 -33.62
CA LYS A 176 -2.30 6.21 -32.17
C LYS A 176 -2.85 7.60 -31.84
N CYS A 177 -2.52 8.62 -32.63
CA CYS A 177 -3.11 9.95 -32.54
C CYS A 177 -4.54 9.99 -33.10
N GLU A 178 -4.84 9.23 -34.16
CA GLU A 178 -6.17 9.14 -34.76
C GLU A 178 -7.19 8.49 -33.80
N ILE A 179 -6.80 7.41 -33.12
CA ILE A 179 -7.62 6.76 -32.09
C ILE A 179 -7.83 7.70 -30.87
N LYS A 180 -6.85 8.56 -30.55
CA LYS A 180 -6.98 9.57 -29.49
C LYS A 180 -7.91 10.73 -29.90
N GLY A 181 -7.91 11.11 -31.18
CA GLY A 181 -8.81 12.13 -31.75
C GLY A 181 -10.26 11.66 -31.84
N ASN A 182 -10.50 10.38 -32.12
CA ASN A 182 -11.86 9.83 -32.23
C ASN A 182 -12.59 9.73 -30.88
N HIS A 183 -11.86 9.76 -29.75
CA HIS A 183 -12.46 9.71 -28.41
C HIS A 183 -13.09 11.05 -27.97
N ASN A 184 -12.94 12.11 -28.79
CA ASN A 184 -13.62 13.39 -28.61
C ASN A 184 -15.05 13.35 -29.19
N ASN A 185 -15.36 12.39 -30.06
CA ASN A 185 -16.62 12.33 -30.80
C ASN A 185 -17.77 11.69 -30.00
N ILE A 186 -17.49 11.14 -28.81
CA ILE A 186 -18.52 10.61 -27.89
C ILE A 186 -19.02 11.70 -26.93
N ALA A 187 -18.28 12.81 -26.78
CA ALA A 187 -18.73 13.99 -26.02
C ALA A 187 -19.42 15.05 -26.91
N VAL A 188 -19.43 14.87 -28.23
CA VAL A 188 -20.12 15.78 -29.17
C VAL A 188 -21.63 15.47 -29.27
N GLY A 189 -22.06 14.25 -28.91
CA GLY A 189 -23.48 13.84 -28.90
C GLY A 189 -24.37 14.46 -27.81
N LEU A 190 -23.90 15.51 -27.10
CA LEU A 190 -24.70 16.27 -26.14
C LEU A 190 -24.62 17.79 -26.36
N ALA A 191 -24.19 18.24 -27.55
CA ALA A 191 -24.33 19.63 -28.00
C ALA A 191 -25.36 19.77 -29.14
N GLU A 192 -25.98 18.67 -29.58
CA GLU A 192 -26.96 18.63 -30.69
C GLU A 192 -28.42 18.63 -30.21
N LEU A 193 -28.71 19.28 -29.09
CA LEU A 193 -30.08 19.43 -28.56
C LEU A 193 -30.48 20.87 -28.18
N THR A 194 -29.66 21.87 -28.48
CA THR A 194 -30.03 23.28 -28.31
C THR A 194 -29.65 24.07 -29.55
N ASP A 195 -30.45 23.95 -30.60
CA ASP A 195 -30.76 25.03 -31.56
C ASP A 195 -31.76 24.47 -32.60
N SER A 196 -33.00 24.26 -32.13
CA SER A 196 -34.17 24.40 -32.99
C SER A 196 -34.49 25.89 -33.14
N GLU A 197 -34.97 26.27 -34.34
CA GLU A 197 -35.19 27.63 -34.87
C GLU A 197 -33.90 28.23 -35.49
N MET A 198 -33.78 28.51 -36.78
CA MET A 198 -34.74 29.19 -37.64
C MET A 198 -34.32 29.06 -39.14
N VAL A 199 -35.25 28.57 -39.97
CA VAL A 199 -35.36 28.82 -41.44
C VAL A 199 -35.74 30.31 -41.62
N PRO A 200 -35.24 31.11 -42.60
CA PRO A 200 -35.47 30.98 -44.06
C PRO A 200 -34.23 31.28 -44.96
N SER A 201 -34.06 30.64 -46.13
CA SER A 201 -34.66 30.93 -47.45
C SER A 201 -34.29 32.29 -48.03
N GLY A 202 -33.43 32.26 -49.05
CA GLY A 202 -33.04 33.37 -49.93
C GLY A 202 -32.00 32.91 -50.94
#